data_AF-A0A931QGF4-F1
#
_entry.id   AF-A0A931QGF4-F1
#
_cell.length_a   1.000
_cell.length_b   1.000
_cell.length_c   1.000
_cell.angle_alpha   90.00
_cell.angle_beta   90.00
_cell.angle_gamma   90.00
#
_symmetry.space_group_name_H-M   'P 1'
#
loop_
_entity.id
_entity.type
_entity.pdbx_description
1 polymer ?
#
loop_
_entity_poly.entity_id
_entity_poly.type
_entity_poly.pdbx_seq_one_letter_code
_entity_poly.pdbx_strand_id
1 'polypeptide(L)'
;MNSLWKTILDGLTYKDLAGKRQPRIYTVITGLILLLLLMAGGLAGLNRYLLISTLKNTVQTVQATPASISLTAPVTETDKPTDTQPLGNVSTGCPTDPAEWFFSPTLISENHQVIQPACVYQGLERTIAWALAVREGYSRAEATQQLGFTEMPMRQLEKVTIPKDANELVDVPVSFIPPNPDFTEWRLNTNGEPAVTYALRGCFRTSTITGNRVEIWGGDYPVICIVVEDAENTHIVYSLNGRTYTSPATPMRSFLLFGYVSDGYWVWLGTQAEPKEEITNPQANASDRLTVATLYDSQPWDAKWLMDFHRLPMRPLPENWQNLTDENEKQFILNALSAGSEGATP
;
A
#
# COMPACT_ATOMS: atom_id res chain seq x y z
N MET A 1 -27.83 -40.94 -23.25
CA MET A 1 -26.73 -41.20 -22.28
C MET A 1 -25.99 -42.53 -22.52
N ASN A 2 -26.65 -43.64 -22.89
CA ASN A 2 -26.00 -44.96 -22.98
C ASN A 2 -24.98 -45.15 -24.13
N SER A 3 -25.09 -44.42 -25.24
CA SER A 3 -24.16 -44.53 -26.37
C SER A 3 -22.80 -43.86 -26.07
N LEU A 4 -22.82 -42.63 -25.53
CA LEU A 4 -21.62 -41.88 -25.16
C LEU A 4 -20.78 -42.62 -24.10
N TRP A 5 -21.44 -43.15 -23.07
CA TRP A 5 -20.76 -43.94 -22.04
C TRP A 5 -20.08 -45.19 -22.59
N LYS A 6 -20.68 -45.85 -23.58
CA LYS A 6 -20.13 -47.05 -24.21
C LYS A 6 -18.92 -46.72 -25.08
N THR A 7 -18.97 -45.62 -25.83
CA THR A 7 -17.85 -45.10 -26.63
C THR A 7 -16.67 -44.70 -25.75
N ILE A 8 -16.92 -44.05 -24.61
CA ILE A 8 -15.88 -43.71 -23.64
C ILE A 8 -15.26 -44.98 -23.04
N LEU A 9 -16.07 -45.97 -22.65
CA LEU A 9 -15.57 -47.22 -22.08
C LEU A 9 -14.72 -48.03 -23.08
N ASP A 10 -15.13 -48.08 -24.34
CA ASP A 10 -14.41 -48.78 -25.41
C ASP A 10 -13.12 -48.03 -25.81
N GLY A 11 -13.07 -46.71 -25.60
CA GLY A 11 -11.86 -45.90 -25.72
C GLY A 11 -10.86 -46.07 -24.56
N LEU A 12 -11.32 -46.40 -23.35
CA LEU A 12 -10.49 -46.51 -22.15
C LEU A 12 -10.07 -47.95 -21.81
N THR A 13 -10.71 -48.95 -22.42
CA THR A 13 -10.46 -50.38 -22.19
C THR A 13 -10.14 -51.13 -23.49
N TYR A 14 -9.58 -52.33 -23.40
CA TYR A 14 -9.46 -53.28 -24.51
C TYR A 14 -9.88 -54.67 -24.01
N LYS A 15 -10.25 -55.58 -24.92
CA LYS A 15 -10.51 -56.98 -24.56
C LYS A 15 -9.24 -57.79 -24.69
N ASP A 16 -8.90 -58.54 -23.64
CA ASP A 16 -7.83 -59.52 -23.70
C ASP A 16 -8.24 -60.75 -24.51
N LEU A 17 -7.27 -61.65 -24.77
CA LEU A 17 -7.48 -62.89 -25.53
C LEU A 17 -8.49 -63.85 -24.87
N ALA A 18 -8.82 -63.64 -23.60
CA ALA A 18 -9.84 -64.38 -22.85
C ALA A 18 -11.21 -63.66 -22.84
N GLY A 19 -11.36 -62.56 -23.58
CA GLY A 19 -12.59 -61.78 -23.72
C GLY A 19 -12.91 -60.85 -22.55
N LYS A 20 -12.03 -60.73 -21.55
CA LYS A 20 -12.21 -59.84 -20.40
C LYS A 20 -11.75 -58.42 -20.74
N ARG A 21 -12.46 -57.41 -20.25
CA ARG A 21 -12.11 -56.00 -20.47
C ARG A 21 -11.01 -55.58 -19.48
N GLN A 22 -9.88 -55.13 -20.02
CA GLN A 22 -8.73 -54.62 -19.29
C GLN A 22 -8.59 -53.12 -19.57
N PRO A 23 -8.25 -52.27 -18.58
CA PRO A 23 -7.96 -50.86 -18.83
C PRO A 23 -6.68 -50.72 -19.65
N ARG A 24 -6.64 -49.76 -20.57
CA ARG A 24 -5.43 -49.43 -21.31
C ARG A 24 -4.42 -48.74 -20.41
N ILE A 25 -3.13 -48.92 -20.69
CA ILE A 25 -2.03 -48.42 -19.83
C ILE A 25 -2.14 -46.91 -19.58
N TYR A 26 -2.46 -46.11 -20.60
CA TYR A 26 -2.64 -44.66 -20.43
C TYR A 26 -3.82 -44.33 -19.49
N THR A 27 -4.91 -45.10 -19.51
CA THR A 27 -6.04 -44.92 -18.59
C THR A 27 -5.63 -45.12 -17.13
N VAL A 28 -4.76 -46.12 -16.89
CA VAL A 28 -4.23 -46.39 -15.55
C VAL A 28 -3.31 -45.26 -15.09
N ILE A 29 -2.43 -44.79 -15.97
CA ILE A 29 -1.48 -43.69 -15.66
C ILE A 29 -2.23 -42.38 -15.42
N THR A 30 -3.18 -42.00 -16.28
CA THR A 30 -3.96 -40.77 -16.10
C THR A 30 -4.82 -40.84 -14.83
N GLY A 31 -5.37 -42.02 -14.50
CA GLY A 31 -6.10 -42.23 -13.24
C GLY A 31 -5.21 -42.04 -12.01
N LEU A 32 -3.97 -42.53 -12.05
CA LEU A 32 -2.98 -42.34 -10.99
C LEU A 32 -2.56 -40.86 -10.83
N ILE A 33 -2.37 -40.15 -11.93
CA ILE A 33 -2.05 -38.71 -11.89
C ILE A 33 -3.22 -37.91 -11.30
N LEU A 34 -4.45 -38.22 -11.72
CA LEU A 34 -5.64 -37.56 -11.18
C LEU A 34 -5.81 -37.85 -9.69
N LEU A 35 -5.56 -39.08 -9.25
CA LEU A 35 -5.58 -39.46 -7.84
C LEU A 35 -4.54 -38.68 -7.04
N LEU A 36 -3.31 -38.54 -7.55
CA LEU A 36 -2.25 -37.75 -6.93
C LEU A 36 -2.61 -36.27 -6.83
N LEU A 37 -3.20 -35.69 -7.88
CA LEU A 37 -3.67 -34.31 -7.88
C LEU A 37 -4.81 -34.10 -6.87
N LEU A 38 -5.74 -35.06 -6.76
CA LEU A 38 -6.83 -35.02 -5.78
C LEU A 38 -6.31 -35.18 -4.35
N MET A 39 -5.30 -36.04 -4.13
CA MET A 39 -4.67 -36.18 -2.81
C MET A 39 -3.90 -34.92 -2.42
N ALA A 40 -3.11 -34.35 -3.34
CA ALA A 40 -2.37 -33.12 -3.10
C ALA A 40 -3.31 -31.92 -2.87
N GLY A 41 -4.35 -31.77 -3.71
CA GLY A 41 -5.37 -30.74 -3.54
C GLY A 41 -6.22 -30.93 -2.29
N GLY A 42 -6.53 -32.19 -1.94
CA GLY A 42 -7.25 -32.55 -0.72
C GLY A 42 -6.44 -32.26 0.54
N LEU A 43 -5.14 -32.58 0.56
CA LEU A 43 -4.22 -32.26 1.65
C LEU A 43 -4.04 -30.74 1.81
N ALA A 44 -3.89 -30.00 0.71
CA ALA A 44 -3.82 -28.54 0.74
C ALA A 44 -5.13 -27.91 1.26
N GLY A 45 -6.28 -28.43 0.83
CA GLY A 45 -7.60 -28.02 1.31
C GLY A 45 -7.83 -28.32 2.78
N LEU A 46 -7.45 -29.51 3.26
CA LEU A 46 -7.56 -29.90 4.66
C LEU A 46 -6.63 -29.07 5.55
N ASN A 47 -5.41 -28.81 5.11
CA ASN A 47 -4.46 -27.96 5.84
C ASN A 47 -5.02 -26.53 5.98
N ARG A 48 -5.59 -25.98 4.90
CA ARG A 48 -6.25 -24.67 4.92
C ARG A 48 -7.50 -24.65 5.80
N TYR A 49 -8.31 -25.70 5.78
CA TYR A 49 -9.49 -25.83 6.64
C TYR A 49 -9.11 -25.92 8.12
N LEU A 50 -8.09 -26.70 8.46
CA LEU A 50 -7.60 -26.82 9.83
C LEU A 50 -7.08 -25.49 10.37
N LEU A 51 -6.32 -24.72 9.58
CA LEU A 51 -5.87 -23.36 9.93
C LEU A 51 -7.03 -22.38 10.16
N ILE A 52 -8.10 -22.46 9.37
CA ILE A 52 -9.29 -21.61 9.56
C ILE A 52 -10.08 -22.03 10.80
N SER A 53 -10.13 -23.34 11.09
CA SER A 53 -10.85 -23.86 12.27
C SER A 53 -10.16 -23.53 13.60
N THR A 54 -8.83 -23.48 13.63
CA THR A 54 -8.07 -23.05 14.81
C THR A 54 -8.28 -21.56 15.09
N LEU A 55 -8.35 -20.71 14.06
CA LEU A 55 -8.71 -19.28 14.18
C LEU A 55 -10.13 -19.06 14.72
N LYS A 56 -11.08 -19.93 14.38
CA LYS A 56 -12.47 -19.80 14.86
C LYS A 56 -12.63 -20.14 16.36
N ASN A 57 -11.72 -20.96 16.90
CA ASN A 57 -11.73 -21.36 18.31
C ASN A 57 -10.94 -20.40 19.22
N THR A 58 -9.99 -19.60 18.70
CA THR A 58 -9.26 -18.58 19.48
C THR A 58 -10.01 -17.26 19.64
N VAL A 59 -11.04 -16.97 18.83
CA VAL A 59 -11.86 -15.75 18.97
C VAL A 59 -12.89 -15.85 20.12
N GLN A 60 -13.06 -17.03 20.73
CA GLN A 60 -14.08 -17.25 21.76
C GLN A 60 -13.59 -17.16 23.21
N THR A 61 -12.32 -16.79 23.44
CA THR A 61 -11.75 -16.60 24.80
C THR A 61 -10.96 -15.30 24.93
N VAL A 62 -11.64 -14.17 24.78
CA VAL A 62 -11.31 -12.95 25.53
C VAL A 62 -12.61 -12.39 26.11
N GLN A 63 -13.24 -13.16 27.01
CA GLN A 63 -14.07 -12.56 28.05
C GLN A 63 -13.11 -11.97 29.09
N ALA A 64 -12.70 -10.72 28.88
CA ALA A 64 -12.04 -9.96 29.93
C ALA A 64 -13.14 -9.43 30.88
N THR A 65 -13.28 -10.07 32.03
CA THR A 65 -14.03 -9.55 33.18
C THR A 65 -13.36 -8.26 33.65
N PRO A 66 -14.04 -7.10 33.70
CA PRO A 66 -13.42 -5.89 34.21
C PRO A 66 -13.19 -6.02 35.71
N ALA A 67 -11.93 -5.94 36.13
CA ALA A 67 -11.58 -5.78 37.53
C ALA A 67 -11.95 -4.36 37.98
N SER A 68 -12.96 -4.24 38.84
CA SER A 68 -13.31 -2.98 39.49
C SER A 68 -12.26 -2.64 40.55
N ILE A 69 -11.60 -1.49 40.41
CA ILE A 69 -10.73 -0.94 41.45
C ILE A 69 -11.65 -0.20 42.45
N SER A 70 -11.76 -0.72 43.67
CA SER A 70 -12.36 0.03 44.79
C SER A 70 -11.39 1.12 45.24
N LEU A 71 -11.72 2.38 44.95
CA LEU A 71 -11.09 3.52 45.60
C LEU A 71 -11.85 3.80 46.89
N THR A 72 -11.28 3.38 48.01
CA THR A 72 -11.71 3.84 49.33
C THR A 72 -11.27 5.29 49.49
N ALA A 73 -12.21 6.23 49.38
CA ALA A 73 -12.07 7.57 49.93
C ALA A 73 -13.23 7.81 50.91
N PRO A 74 -12.97 8.31 52.13
CA PRO A 74 -13.99 8.47 53.14
C PRO A 74 -14.96 9.60 52.81
N VAL A 75 -16.21 9.33 53.19
CA VAL A 75 -17.45 10.09 53.08
C VAL A 75 -17.33 11.54 53.58
N THR A 76 -17.96 12.48 52.87
CA THR A 76 -18.88 13.47 53.47
C THR A 76 -19.95 13.85 52.44
N GLU A 77 -21.21 13.58 52.78
CA GLU A 77 -22.44 13.88 52.04
C GLU A 77 -22.68 15.39 51.88
N THR A 78 -23.33 15.80 50.78
CA THR A 78 -24.49 16.72 50.79
C THR A 78 -25.24 16.60 49.45
N ASP A 79 -26.54 16.33 49.55
CA ASP A 79 -27.54 16.16 48.49
C ASP A 79 -27.67 17.32 47.48
N LYS A 80 -27.95 16.99 46.20
CA LYS A 80 -29.20 17.29 45.45
C LYS A 80 -29.04 16.99 43.93
N PRO A 81 -30.06 16.43 43.23
CA PRO A 81 -29.92 16.04 41.83
C PRO A 81 -30.23 17.20 40.88
N THR A 82 -29.51 17.27 39.74
CA THR A 82 -29.91 17.80 38.41
C THR A 82 -28.66 18.03 37.57
N ASP A 83 -28.38 17.14 36.63
CA ASP A 83 -28.41 17.40 35.18
C ASP A 83 -27.63 16.32 34.43
N THR A 84 -28.30 15.73 33.44
CA THR A 84 -27.74 14.77 32.50
C THR A 84 -26.78 15.50 31.56
N GLN A 85 -25.47 15.40 31.82
CA GLN A 85 -24.46 15.70 30.80
C GLN A 85 -24.08 14.42 30.04
N PRO A 86 -23.92 14.51 28.71
CA PRO A 86 -23.66 13.34 27.87
C PRO A 86 -22.28 12.76 28.17
N LEU A 87 -22.20 11.43 28.12
CA LEU A 87 -20.97 10.65 28.15
C LEU A 87 -19.89 11.36 27.32
N GLY A 88 -18.86 11.85 28.01
CA GLY A 88 -17.63 12.26 27.37
C GLY A 88 -17.08 11.07 26.59
N ASN A 89 -16.97 11.23 25.27
CA ASN A 89 -16.08 10.42 24.45
C ASN A 89 -14.69 10.48 25.08
N VAL A 90 -14.29 9.40 25.76
CA VAL A 90 -12.87 9.10 25.91
C VAL A 90 -12.40 8.76 24.51
N SER A 91 -11.98 9.78 23.76
CA SER A 91 -11.12 9.58 22.60
C SER A 91 -9.78 9.11 23.14
N THR A 92 -9.67 7.81 23.43
CA THR A 92 -8.37 7.14 23.41
C THR A 92 -7.82 7.34 22.01
N GLY A 93 -6.78 8.17 21.87
CA GLY A 93 -6.12 8.43 20.60
C GLY A 93 -5.67 7.13 19.93
N CYS A 94 -5.43 7.19 18.62
CA CYS A 94 -4.93 6.03 17.90
C CYS A 94 -3.57 5.57 18.48
N PRO A 95 -3.33 4.26 18.68
CA PRO A 95 -2.05 3.78 19.20
C PRO A 95 -0.91 4.20 18.28
N THR A 96 0.15 4.76 18.86
CA THR A 96 1.34 5.21 18.12
C THR A 96 2.54 4.26 18.30
N ASP A 97 2.48 3.29 19.21
CA ASP A 97 3.50 2.25 19.33
C ASP A 97 3.23 1.12 18.32
N PRO A 98 4.14 0.84 17.37
CA PRO A 98 4.00 -0.27 16.42
C PRO A 98 3.89 -1.67 17.06
N ALA A 99 4.32 -1.82 18.31
CA ALA A 99 4.14 -3.04 19.08
C ALA A 99 2.67 -3.31 19.44
N GLU A 100 1.85 -2.26 19.54
CA GLU A 100 0.41 -2.34 19.84
C GLU A 100 -0.44 -2.62 18.59
N TRP A 101 0.17 -2.55 17.40
CA TRP A 101 -0.54 -2.74 16.14
C TRP A 101 -0.68 -4.21 15.79
N PHE A 102 -1.81 -4.59 15.22
CA PHE A 102 -2.03 -5.92 14.68
C PHE A 102 -1.87 -5.90 13.16
N PHE A 103 -1.13 -6.87 12.64
CA PHE A 103 -0.92 -7.03 11.21
C PHE A 103 -1.69 -8.27 10.75
N SER A 104 -2.71 -8.05 9.93
CA SER A 104 -3.57 -9.12 9.41
C SER A 104 -3.25 -9.39 7.94
N PRO A 105 -3.01 -10.65 7.53
CA PRO A 105 -2.79 -10.97 6.13
C PRO A 105 -4.03 -10.67 5.28
N THR A 106 -3.83 -10.40 3.99
CA THR A 106 -4.93 -10.19 3.04
C THR A 106 -5.07 -11.36 2.08
N LEU A 107 -6.18 -11.38 1.33
CA LEU A 107 -6.37 -12.36 0.24
C LEU A 107 -5.40 -12.13 -0.94
N ILE A 108 -4.76 -10.96 -1.02
CA ILE A 108 -3.91 -10.55 -2.15
C ILE A 108 -2.42 -10.70 -1.82
N SER A 109 -2.04 -10.62 -0.55
CA SER A 109 -0.65 -10.76 -0.14
C SER A 109 -0.52 -11.26 1.29
N GLU A 110 0.41 -12.19 1.50
CA GLU A 110 0.87 -12.60 2.84
C GLU A 110 1.97 -11.66 3.36
N ASN A 111 2.76 -11.05 2.47
CA ASN A 111 3.84 -10.13 2.82
C ASN A 111 3.35 -8.72 3.15
N HIS A 112 2.27 -8.28 2.47
CA HIS A 112 1.68 -6.96 2.68
C HIS A 112 0.36 -7.11 3.44
N GLN A 113 0.36 -6.64 4.68
CA GLN A 113 -0.68 -6.88 5.67
C GLN A 113 -1.44 -5.57 5.97
N VAL A 114 -2.65 -5.72 6.50
CA VAL A 114 -3.48 -4.63 7.01
C VAL A 114 -3.08 -4.34 8.44
N ILE A 115 -2.89 -3.06 8.77
CA ILE A 115 -2.65 -2.60 10.14
C ILE A 115 -3.98 -2.34 10.82
N GLN A 116 -4.14 -2.88 12.03
CA GLN A 116 -5.25 -2.58 12.92
C GLN A 116 -4.73 -1.98 14.24
N PRO A 117 -5.39 -0.94 14.77
CA PRO A 117 -6.62 -0.31 14.26
C PRO A 117 -6.38 0.56 13.01
N ALA A 118 -7.41 0.70 12.16
CA ALA A 118 -7.32 1.45 10.89
C ALA A 118 -6.95 2.93 11.07
N CYS A 119 -7.21 3.52 12.24
CA CYS A 119 -6.84 4.90 12.54
C CYS A 119 -5.33 5.17 12.39
N VAL A 120 -4.46 4.14 12.41
CA VAL A 120 -3.00 4.29 12.26
C VAL A 120 -2.67 4.93 10.91
N TYR A 121 -3.50 4.67 9.90
CA TYR A 121 -3.34 5.22 8.56
C TYR A 121 -3.56 6.73 8.50
N GLN A 122 -4.20 7.38 9.49
CA GLN A 122 -4.41 8.84 9.46
C GLN A 122 -3.07 9.61 9.42
N GLY A 123 -2.05 9.11 10.12
CA GLY A 123 -0.71 9.68 10.05
C GLY A 123 -0.07 9.50 8.67
N LEU A 124 -0.25 8.32 8.06
CA LEU A 124 0.22 8.01 6.71
C LEU A 124 -0.46 8.89 5.66
N GLU A 125 -1.79 9.04 5.76
CA GLU A 125 -2.61 9.85 4.85
C GLU A 125 -2.09 11.29 4.78
N ARG A 126 -1.64 11.87 5.90
CA ARG A 126 -1.06 13.22 5.90
C ARG A 126 0.22 13.31 5.03
N THR A 127 1.08 12.30 5.07
CA THR A 127 2.30 12.25 4.25
C THR A 127 1.97 11.92 2.79
N ILE A 128 0.90 11.15 2.54
CA ILE A 128 0.37 10.92 1.19
C ILE A 128 -0.21 12.22 0.60
N ALA A 129 -0.94 13.02 1.39
CA ALA A 129 -1.40 14.34 0.99
C ALA A 129 -0.24 15.23 0.57
N TRP A 130 0.88 15.15 1.30
CA TRP A 130 2.10 15.90 0.95
C TRP A 130 2.67 15.45 -0.39
N ALA A 131 2.81 14.14 -0.60
CA ALA A 131 3.31 13.60 -1.87
C ALA A 131 2.40 13.97 -3.04
N LEU A 132 1.08 13.92 -2.84
CA LEU A 132 0.08 14.26 -3.85
C LEU A 132 0.06 15.75 -4.18
N ALA A 133 0.11 16.61 -3.17
CA ALA A 133 0.20 18.06 -3.36
C ALA A 133 1.41 18.45 -4.22
N VAL A 134 2.55 17.78 -4.03
CA VAL A 134 3.73 17.99 -4.88
C VAL A 134 3.45 17.65 -6.35
N ARG A 135 2.62 16.64 -6.66
CA ARG A 135 2.20 16.31 -8.03
C ARG A 135 1.18 17.28 -8.62
N GLU A 136 0.63 18.14 -7.78
CA GLU A 136 -0.41 19.12 -8.10
C GLU A 136 0.11 20.57 -8.11
N GLY A 137 1.42 20.73 -8.22
CA GLY A 137 2.07 22.03 -8.42
C GLY A 137 2.50 22.76 -7.16
N TYR A 138 2.26 22.18 -5.98
CA TYR A 138 2.84 22.75 -4.75
C TYR A 138 4.34 22.49 -4.73
N SER A 139 5.12 23.49 -4.29
CA SER A 139 6.52 23.22 -3.99
C SER A 139 6.60 22.33 -2.75
N ARG A 140 7.73 21.64 -2.55
CA ARG A 140 7.91 20.82 -1.33
C ARG A 140 7.82 21.67 -0.08
N ALA A 141 8.42 22.86 -0.08
CA ALA A 141 8.35 23.78 1.04
C ALA A 141 6.89 24.21 1.31
N GLU A 142 6.14 24.56 0.28
CA GLU A 142 4.74 24.94 0.42
C GLU A 142 3.87 23.78 0.92
N ALA A 143 3.98 22.59 0.33
CA ALA A 143 3.23 21.41 0.76
C ALA A 143 3.54 21.05 2.22
N THR A 144 4.81 21.14 2.61
CA THR A 144 5.27 20.91 4.00
C THR A 144 4.59 21.87 4.96
N GLN A 145 4.60 23.18 4.64
CA GLN A 145 3.99 24.20 5.47
C GLN A 145 2.46 24.06 5.54
N GLN A 146 1.79 23.89 4.41
CA GLN A 146 0.33 23.81 4.32
C GLN A 146 -0.24 22.61 5.08
N LEU A 147 0.49 21.49 5.06
CA LEU A 147 0.10 20.29 5.79
C LEU A 147 0.64 20.27 7.23
N GLY A 148 1.30 21.34 7.69
CA GLY A 148 1.72 21.56 9.07
C GLY A 148 2.92 20.71 9.53
N PHE A 149 3.73 20.24 8.60
CA PHE A 149 4.96 19.51 8.93
C PHE A 149 6.05 20.48 9.38
N THR A 150 6.88 20.08 10.35
CA THR A 150 8.02 20.87 10.83
C THR A 150 9.25 20.75 9.93
N GLU A 151 9.35 19.66 9.19
CA GLU A 151 10.39 19.36 8.21
C GLU A 151 9.75 18.62 7.02
N MET A 152 10.42 18.57 5.87
CA MET A 152 9.92 17.80 4.74
C MET A 152 9.79 16.32 5.14
N PRO A 153 8.59 15.70 5.01
CA PRO A 153 8.37 14.31 5.43
C PRO A 153 8.90 13.33 4.39
N MET A 154 10.19 13.46 4.06
CA MET A 154 10.91 12.61 3.12
C MET A 154 12.32 12.31 3.65
N ARG A 155 12.82 11.11 3.34
CA ARG A 155 14.19 10.69 3.68
C ARG A 155 14.85 10.13 2.45
N GLN A 156 15.94 10.74 2.02
CA GLN A 156 16.68 10.29 0.84
C GLN A 156 17.49 9.05 1.18
N LEU A 157 17.14 7.95 0.53
CA LEU A 157 17.82 6.65 0.66
C LEU A 157 18.22 6.17 -0.73
N GLU A 158 19.28 5.38 -0.85
CA GLU A 158 19.62 4.75 -2.14
C GLU A 158 18.77 3.49 -2.38
N LYS A 159 18.46 2.78 -1.30
CA LYS A 159 17.72 1.51 -1.31
C LYS A 159 16.90 1.34 -0.04
N VAL A 160 15.86 0.54 -0.12
CA VAL A 160 15.02 0.12 1.01
C VAL A 160 14.90 -1.39 0.99
N THR A 161 15.09 -2.05 2.14
CA THR A 161 14.88 -3.49 2.26
C THR A 161 13.39 -3.78 2.40
N ILE A 162 12.86 -4.69 1.57
CA ILE A 162 11.44 -5.10 1.58
C ILE A 162 11.31 -6.64 1.54
N PRO A 163 10.20 -7.21 2.02
CA PRO A 163 9.92 -8.63 1.87
C PRO A 163 9.51 -8.94 0.42
N LYS A 164 10.28 -9.81 -0.25
CA LYS A 164 9.94 -10.32 -1.58
C LYS A 164 8.99 -11.51 -1.48
N ASP A 165 9.33 -12.44 -0.60
CA ASP A 165 8.58 -13.66 -0.26
C ASP A 165 8.64 -13.89 1.26
N ALA A 166 7.88 -14.86 1.79
CA ALA A 166 7.72 -15.08 3.23
C ALA A 166 9.04 -15.16 4.03
N ASN A 167 10.15 -15.57 3.39
CA ASN A 167 11.46 -15.72 4.02
C ASN A 167 12.60 -15.00 3.27
N GLU A 168 12.30 -14.20 2.24
CA GLU A 168 13.33 -13.54 1.42
C GLU A 168 13.20 -12.02 1.52
N LEU A 169 14.28 -11.37 1.94
CA LEU A 169 14.42 -9.91 1.94
C LEU A 169 15.20 -9.49 0.70
N VAL A 170 14.79 -8.39 0.10
CA VAL A 170 15.46 -7.79 -1.06
C VAL A 170 15.67 -6.30 -0.83
N ASP A 171 16.85 -5.81 -1.20
CA ASP A 171 17.12 -4.38 -1.27
C ASP A 171 16.62 -3.85 -2.61
N VAL A 172 15.56 -3.02 -2.57
CA VAL A 172 15.06 -2.34 -3.77
C VAL A 172 15.68 -0.95 -3.89
N PRO A 173 16.30 -0.61 -5.03
CA PRO A 173 16.71 0.76 -5.30
C PRO A 173 15.49 1.68 -5.30
N VAL A 174 15.64 2.84 -4.67
CA VAL A 174 14.59 3.86 -4.65
C VAL A 174 15.07 5.14 -5.32
N SER A 175 14.12 5.85 -5.90
CA SER A 175 14.34 7.12 -6.59
C SER A 175 13.42 8.18 -6.00
N PHE A 176 13.88 9.43 -6.06
CA PHE A 176 13.13 10.57 -5.60
C PHE A 176 12.91 11.54 -6.75
N ILE A 177 11.77 12.21 -6.70
CA ILE A 177 11.67 13.50 -7.39
C ILE A 177 12.68 14.44 -6.71
N PRO A 178 13.43 15.26 -7.47
CA PRO A 178 14.47 16.13 -6.93
C PRO A 178 14.06 16.86 -5.64
N PRO A 179 14.85 16.78 -4.55
CA PRO A 179 14.44 17.23 -3.21
C PRO A 179 14.45 18.75 -3.03
N ASN A 180 14.70 19.53 -4.08
CA ASN A 180 14.79 20.98 -4.02
C ASN A 180 13.46 21.57 -3.48
N PRO A 181 13.50 22.40 -2.42
CA PRO A 181 12.31 22.89 -1.73
C PRO A 181 11.37 23.69 -2.62
N ASP A 182 11.92 24.39 -3.61
CA ASP A 182 11.18 25.30 -4.50
C ASP A 182 10.78 24.65 -5.83
N PHE A 183 11.19 23.39 -6.06
CA PHE A 183 10.83 22.66 -7.26
C PHE A 183 9.34 22.27 -7.23
N THR A 184 8.65 22.59 -8.32
CA THR A 184 7.21 22.32 -8.50
C THR A 184 7.01 21.45 -9.73
N GLU A 185 5.99 20.60 -9.66
CA GLU A 185 5.59 19.79 -10.80
C GLU A 185 4.07 19.58 -10.85
N TRP A 186 3.54 19.47 -12.06
CA TRP A 186 2.14 19.11 -12.30
C TRP A 186 2.10 17.85 -13.16
N ARG A 187 1.38 16.83 -12.71
CA ARG A 187 1.11 15.63 -13.49
C ARG A 187 -0.30 15.67 -14.07
N LEU A 188 -0.38 15.91 -15.37
CA LEU A 188 -1.62 16.31 -16.05
C LEU A 188 -2.04 15.34 -17.15
N ASN A 189 -3.34 15.19 -17.31
CA ASN A 189 -3.91 14.60 -18.53
C ASN A 189 -3.87 15.60 -19.71
N THR A 190 -4.42 15.21 -20.86
CA THR A 190 -4.44 16.04 -22.07
C THR A 190 -5.23 17.34 -21.91
N ASN A 191 -6.16 17.40 -20.96
CA ASN A 191 -7.02 18.54 -20.69
C ASN A 191 -6.43 19.49 -19.63
N GLY A 192 -5.27 19.15 -19.05
CA GLY A 192 -4.68 19.92 -17.95
C GLY A 192 -5.33 19.63 -16.58
N GLU A 193 -5.97 18.48 -16.42
CA GLU A 193 -6.54 18.05 -15.13
C GLU A 193 -5.55 17.15 -14.38
N PRO A 194 -5.57 17.13 -13.02
CA PRO A 194 -4.76 16.22 -12.22
C PRO A 194 -4.98 14.76 -12.65
N ALA A 195 -3.89 14.01 -12.77
CA ALA A 195 -3.94 12.65 -13.29
C ALA A 195 -3.11 11.66 -12.45
N VAL A 196 -3.09 11.86 -11.13
CA VAL A 196 -2.43 10.95 -10.18
C VAL A 196 -3.46 10.44 -9.17
N THR A 197 -3.42 9.15 -8.90
CA THR A 197 -4.18 8.53 -7.81
C THR A 197 -3.28 7.60 -7.02
N TYR A 198 -3.30 7.74 -5.70
CA TYR A 198 -2.64 6.83 -4.78
C TYR A 198 -3.63 5.81 -4.19
N ALA A 199 -3.14 4.62 -3.87
CA ALA A 199 -3.89 3.63 -3.10
C ALA A 199 -2.95 2.78 -2.23
N LEU A 200 -3.36 2.48 -1.00
CA LEU A 200 -2.61 1.60 -0.11
C LEU A 200 -2.52 0.21 -0.71
N ARG A 201 -1.31 -0.36 -0.79
CA ARG A 201 -1.10 -1.76 -1.21
C ARG A 201 -0.94 -2.72 -0.03
N GLY A 202 -0.53 -2.19 1.11
CA GLY A 202 -0.36 -2.88 2.39
C GLY A 202 0.95 -2.51 3.08
N CYS A 203 1.15 -3.04 4.28
CA CYS A 203 2.29 -2.70 5.12
C CYS A 203 2.95 -3.94 5.71
N PHE A 204 4.18 -3.80 6.16
CA PHE A 204 4.92 -4.87 6.81
C PHE A 204 5.76 -4.33 7.96
N ARG A 205 5.97 -5.19 8.97
CA ARG A 205 6.98 -4.95 9.99
C ARG A 205 8.35 -5.19 9.39
N THR A 206 9.31 -4.39 9.82
CA THR A 206 10.70 -4.54 9.38
C THR A 206 11.54 -5.37 10.34
N SER A 207 10.89 -6.38 10.91
CA SER A 207 11.48 -7.33 11.84
C SER A 207 10.91 -8.72 11.58
N THR A 208 11.74 -9.74 11.68
CA THR A 208 11.36 -11.16 11.54
C THR A 208 11.69 -11.92 12.82
N ILE A 209 10.92 -12.97 13.11
CA ILE A 209 11.20 -13.86 14.24
C ILE A 209 11.98 -15.07 13.70
N THR A 210 13.26 -15.14 14.06
CA THR A 210 14.14 -16.26 13.70
C THR A 210 14.39 -17.10 14.95
N GLY A 211 13.73 -18.26 15.05
CA GLY A 211 13.75 -19.10 16.25
C GLY A 211 13.06 -18.42 17.42
N ASN A 212 13.82 -18.00 18.44
CA ASN A 212 13.34 -17.27 19.62
C ASN A 212 13.84 -15.83 19.70
N ARG A 213 14.38 -15.29 18.60
CA ARG A 213 14.92 -13.92 18.52
C ARG A 213 14.16 -13.09 17.51
N VAL A 214 14.02 -11.80 17.82
CA VAL A 214 13.56 -10.79 16.87
C VAL A 214 14.79 -10.23 16.16
N GLU A 215 14.81 -10.34 14.83
CA GLU A 215 15.84 -9.77 13.96
C GLU A 215 15.24 -8.55 13.26
N ILE A 216 15.76 -7.36 13.57
CA ILE A 216 15.33 -6.09 12.97
C ILE A 216 16.22 -5.79 11.77
N TRP A 217 15.60 -5.46 10.65
CA TRP A 217 16.30 -5.20 9.37
C TRP A 217 15.88 -3.90 8.69
N GLY A 218 14.81 -3.22 9.13
CA GLY A 218 14.36 -1.94 8.54
C GLY A 218 15.07 -0.69 9.01
N GLY A 219 16.15 -0.81 9.78
CA GLY A 219 16.84 0.33 10.39
C GLY A 219 15.90 1.10 11.33
N ASP A 220 15.73 2.39 11.06
CA ASP A 220 14.95 3.33 11.89
C ASP A 220 13.44 3.24 11.66
N TYR A 221 12.97 2.43 10.71
CA TYR A 221 11.56 2.34 10.34
C TYR A 221 10.98 0.99 10.76
N PRO A 222 10.33 0.87 11.94
CA PRO A 222 9.77 -0.41 12.42
C PRO A 222 8.65 -0.95 11.52
N VAL A 223 8.03 -0.07 10.73
CA VAL A 223 6.94 -0.40 9.80
C VAL A 223 7.12 0.37 8.50
N ILE A 224 6.92 -0.30 7.38
CA ILE A 224 6.89 0.31 6.05
C ILE A 224 5.58 -0.05 5.36
N CYS A 225 4.95 0.95 4.75
CA CYS A 225 3.77 0.79 3.91
C CYS A 225 4.12 1.03 2.44
N ILE A 226 3.53 0.22 1.56
CA ILE A 226 3.61 0.40 0.12
C ILE A 226 2.33 1.07 -0.36
N VAL A 227 2.49 2.13 -1.15
CA VAL A 227 1.41 2.86 -1.80
C VAL A 227 1.63 2.79 -3.30
N VAL A 228 0.61 2.36 -4.04
CA VAL A 228 0.62 2.39 -5.50
C VAL A 228 0.35 3.83 -5.95
N GLU A 229 1.16 4.34 -6.88
CA GLU A 229 0.92 5.55 -7.66
C GLU A 229 0.47 5.14 -9.05
N ASP A 230 -0.79 5.39 -9.40
CA ASP A 230 -1.22 5.36 -10.79
C ASP A 230 -1.16 6.78 -11.33
N ALA A 231 -0.11 7.05 -12.11
CA ALA A 231 0.11 8.29 -12.79
C ALA A 231 -0.41 8.15 -14.23
N GLU A 232 -1.68 8.49 -14.44
CA GLU A 232 -2.38 8.44 -15.73
C GLU A 232 -2.11 9.69 -16.60
N ASN A 233 -1.15 10.51 -16.17
CA ASN A 233 -0.77 11.75 -16.83
C ASN A 233 -0.10 11.50 -18.18
N THR A 234 -0.39 12.37 -19.13
CA THR A 234 0.26 12.41 -20.46
C THR A 234 1.28 13.53 -20.56
N HIS A 235 1.27 14.46 -19.60
CA HIS A 235 2.19 15.58 -19.52
C HIS A 235 2.71 15.73 -18.09
N ILE A 236 3.95 16.20 -17.96
CA ILE A 236 4.50 16.70 -16.71
C ILE A 236 5.02 18.11 -16.95
N VAL A 237 4.48 19.07 -16.21
CA VAL A 237 5.00 20.45 -16.20
C VAL A 237 5.95 20.57 -15.02
N TYR A 238 7.16 21.06 -15.26
CA TYR A 238 8.17 21.30 -14.25
C TYR A 238 8.41 22.80 -14.14
N SER A 239 8.53 23.33 -12.92
CA SER A 239 8.95 24.71 -12.73
C SER A 239 9.90 24.89 -11.55
N LEU A 240 10.93 25.71 -11.78
CA LEU A 240 11.95 26.09 -10.80
C LEU A 240 12.51 27.47 -11.14
N ASN A 241 12.64 28.35 -10.16
CA ASN A 241 13.23 29.69 -10.35
C ASN A 241 12.59 30.50 -11.50
N GLY A 242 11.27 30.38 -11.68
CA GLY A 242 10.51 31.06 -12.74
C GLY A 242 10.71 30.49 -14.15
N ARG A 243 11.50 29.41 -14.30
CA ARG A 243 11.71 28.67 -15.55
C ARG A 243 10.75 27.49 -15.58
N THR A 244 10.20 27.19 -16.76
CA THR A 244 9.15 26.16 -16.89
C THR A 244 9.37 25.32 -18.12
N TYR A 245 9.20 24.01 -17.97
CA TYR A 245 9.30 23.05 -19.06
C TYR A 245 8.22 21.98 -18.95
N THR A 246 7.59 21.65 -20.07
CA THR A 246 6.58 20.60 -20.20
C THR A 246 7.16 19.44 -20.97
N SER A 247 7.07 18.26 -20.38
CA SER A 247 7.52 17.00 -20.97
C SER A 247 6.32 16.09 -21.27
N PRO A 248 6.31 15.36 -22.38
CA PRO A 248 5.37 14.26 -22.55
C PRO A 248 5.67 13.16 -21.53
N ALA A 249 4.64 12.44 -21.11
CA ALA A 249 4.75 11.34 -20.17
C ALA A 249 3.93 10.14 -20.63
N THR A 250 4.49 8.96 -20.39
CA THR A 250 3.76 7.70 -20.52
C THR A 250 3.03 7.43 -19.21
N PRO A 251 1.73 7.06 -19.25
CA PRO A 251 1.00 6.61 -18.08
C PRO A 251 1.69 5.42 -17.39
N MET A 252 1.99 5.57 -16.10
CA MET A 252 2.83 4.63 -15.35
C MET A 252 2.25 4.35 -13.97
N ARG A 253 2.27 3.08 -13.58
CA ARG A 253 2.09 2.61 -12.22
C ARG A 253 3.44 2.46 -11.55
N SER A 254 3.58 3.03 -10.37
CA SER A 254 4.80 2.99 -9.54
C SER A 254 4.47 2.63 -8.09
N PHE A 255 5.48 2.25 -7.31
CA PHE A 255 5.30 1.83 -5.91
C PHE A 255 6.13 2.72 -4.98
N LEU A 256 5.44 3.49 -4.14
CA LEU A 256 6.03 4.39 -3.15
C LEU A 256 6.14 3.68 -1.81
N LEU A 257 7.24 3.92 -1.11
CA LEU A 257 7.51 3.35 0.20
C LEU A 257 7.42 4.45 1.27
N PHE A 258 6.64 4.21 2.31
CA PHE A 258 6.48 5.14 3.44
C PHE A 258 6.88 4.45 4.74
N GLY A 259 7.84 5.04 5.45
CA GLY A 259 8.37 4.52 6.71
C GLY A 259 7.72 5.22 7.89
N TYR A 260 7.27 4.44 8.87
CA TYR A 260 6.85 4.98 10.16
C TYR A 260 8.08 5.37 10.98
N VAL A 261 8.05 6.54 11.63
CA VAL A 261 9.13 7.02 12.50
C VAL A 261 8.72 6.86 13.96
N SER A 262 7.80 7.70 14.44
CA SER A 262 7.22 7.64 15.78
C SER A 262 5.98 8.53 15.86
N ASP A 263 5.15 8.38 16.90
CA ASP A 263 4.08 9.34 17.25
C ASP A 263 3.12 9.72 16.10
N GLY A 264 2.78 8.77 15.24
CA GLY A 264 1.91 9.00 14.07
C GLY A 264 2.62 9.67 12.88
N TYR A 265 3.94 9.88 12.95
CA TYR A 265 4.73 10.50 11.90
C TYR A 265 5.25 9.46 10.90
N TRP A 266 5.00 9.74 9.62
CA TRP A 266 5.41 8.92 8.48
C TRP A 266 6.23 9.77 7.52
N VAL A 267 7.24 9.15 6.90
CA VAL A 267 8.09 9.80 5.91
C VAL A 267 8.11 9.00 4.60
N TRP A 268 8.21 9.71 3.48
CA TRP A 268 8.41 9.10 2.18
C TRP A 268 9.86 8.64 2.01
N LEU A 269 10.04 7.34 1.80
CA LEU A 269 11.33 6.67 1.59
C LEU A 269 11.71 6.55 0.12
N GLY A 270 10.87 7.05 -0.79
CA GLY A 270 11.11 7.07 -2.23
C GLY A 270 10.17 6.16 -3.03
N THR A 271 10.35 6.19 -4.35
CA THR A 271 9.64 5.33 -5.31
C THR A 271 10.57 4.23 -5.77
N GLN A 272 10.11 2.97 -5.72
CA GLN A 272 10.88 1.85 -6.25
C GLN A 272 11.30 2.12 -7.70
N ALA A 273 12.58 1.86 -8.01
CA ALA A 273 13.09 2.01 -9.36
C ALA A 273 12.39 1.03 -10.32
N GLU A 274 12.16 -0.20 -9.84
CA GLU A 274 11.44 -1.27 -10.51
C GLU A 274 10.60 -2.06 -9.50
N PRO A 275 9.43 -2.62 -9.89
CA PRO A 275 8.83 -2.50 -11.22
C PRO A 275 8.15 -1.14 -11.45
N LYS A 276 8.22 -0.65 -12.69
CA LYS A 276 7.33 0.40 -13.21
C LYS A 276 6.47 -0.18 -14.33
N GLU A 277 5.16 -0.14 -14.16
CA GLU A 277 4.23 -0.82 -15.07
C GLU A 277 3.46 0.17 -15.92
N GLU A 278 3.48 0.01 -17.24
CA GLU A 278 2.71 0.88 -18.13
C GLU A 278 1.20 0.67 -17.96
N ILE A 279 0.49 1.78 -17.77
CA ILE A 279 -0.96 1.77 -17.64
C ILE A 279 -1.56 1.72 -19.05
N THR A 280 -1.74 0.50 -19.55
CA THR A 280 -2.37 0.24 -20.86
C THR A 280 -3.89 0.10 -20.76
N ASN A 281 -4.43 -0.18 -19.57
CA ASN A 281 -5.86 -0.29 -19.29
C ASN A 281 -6.22 0.46 -17.99
N PRO A 282 -6.49 1.79 -18.08
CA PRO A 282 -6.81 2.60 -16.91
C PRO A 282 -7.99 2.08 -16.09
N GLN A 283 -8.99 1.49 -16.72
CA GLN A 283 -10.17 0.95 -16.04
C GLN A 283 -9.82 -0.28 -15.18
N ALA A 284 -8.94 -1.15 -15.67
CA ALA A 284 -8.47 -2.29 -14.89
C ALA A 284 -7.67 -1.82 -13.67
N ASN A 285 -6.78 -0.85 -13.84
CA ASN A 285 -6.00 -0.26 -12.75
C ASN A 285 -6.91 0.42 -11.71
N ALA A 286 -7.91 1.20 -12.14
CA ALA A 286 -8.88 1.82 -11.25
C ALA A 286 -9.71 0.78 -10.46
N SER A 287 -10.12 -0.31 -11.11
CA SER A 287 -10.83 -1.41 -10.45
C SER A 287 -9.94 -2.12 -9.42
N ASP A 288 -8.67 -2.35 -9.73
CA ASP A 288 -7.69 -2.91 -8.80
C ASP A 288 -7.50 -1.98 -7.60
N ARG A 289 -7.29 -0.67 -7.82
CA ARG A 289 -7.18 0.32 -6.73
C ARG A 289 -8.37 0.27 -5.77
N LEU A 290 -9.60 0.27 -6.30
CA LEU A 290 -10.81 0.21 -5.48
C LEU A 290 -10.95 -1.11 -4.72
N THR A 291 -10.61 -2.22 -5.36
CA THR A 291 -10.62 -3.56 -4.74
C THR A 291 -9.65 -3.61 -3.57
N VAL A 292 -8.42 -3.13 -3.80
CA VAL A 292 -7.38 -3.09 -2.77
C VAL A 292 -7.79 -2.14 -1.65
N ALA A 293 -8.20 -0.90 -1.96
CA ALA A 293 -8.65 0.06 -0.96
C ALA A 293 -9.75 -0.52 -0.05
N THR A 294 -10.74 -1.21 -0.62
CA THR A 294 -11.81 -1.89 0.13
C THR A 294 -11.27 -2.94 1.10
N LEU A 295 -10.25 -3.73 0.70
CA LEU A 295 -9.66 -4.76 1.57
C LEU A 295 -8.91 -4.17 2.76
N TYR A 296 -8.39 -2.95 2.63
CA TYR A 296 -7.63 -2.26 3.68
C TYR A 296 -8.49 -1.29 4.51
N ASP A 297 -9.81 -1.26 4.29
CA ASP A 297 -10.70 -0.21 4.85
C ASP A 297 -10.14 1.21 4.61
N SER A 298 -9.56 1.37 3.42
CA SER A 298 -8.90 2.58 2.93
C SER A 298 -9.70 3.15 1.76
N GLN A 299 -9.32 4.34 1.32
CA GLN A 299 -9.84 4.98 0.11
C GLN A 299 -8.71 5.25 -0.90
N PRO A 300 -9.03 5.43 -2.19
CA PRO A 300 -8.12 6.07 -3.13
C PRO A 300 -7.88 7.53 -2.72
N TRP A 301 -6.64 7.98 -2.88
CA TRP A 301 -6.24 9.36 -2.61
C TRP A 301 -5.92 10.05 -3.94
N ASP A 302 -6.83 10.92 -4.38
CA ASP A 302 -6.74 11.70 -5.62
C ASP A 302 -6.92 13.19 -5.34
N ALA A 303 -6.89 14.01 -6.39
CA ALA A 303 -7.04 15.46 -6.27
C ALA A 303 -8.35 15.90 -5.60
N LYS A 304 -9.41 15.11 -5.79
CA LYS A 304 -10.70 15.38 -5.13
C LYS A 304 -10.57 15.14 -3.63
N TRP A 305 -9.98 14.03 -3.22
CA TRP A 305 -9.69 13.75 -1.81
C TRP A 305 -8.80 14.84 -1.19
N LEU A 306 -7.73 15.25 -1.89
CA LEU A 306 -6.82 16.30 -1.42
C LEU A 306 -7.57 17.62 -1.18
N MET A 307 -8.46 18.00 -2.10
CA MET A 307 -9.30 19.19 -1.96
C MET A 307 -10.35 19.03 -0.83
N ASP A 308 -11.04 17.90 -0.76
CA ASP A 308 -12.15 17.69 0.17
C ASP A 308 -11.67 17.61 1.64
N PHE A 309 -10.56 16.93 1.89
CA PHE A 309 -10.03 16.67 3.23
C PHE A 309 -8.97 17.67 3.68
N HIS A 310 -8.09 18.11 2.78
CA HIS A 310 -6.98 19.00 3.11
C HIS A 310 -7.16 20.44 2.62
N ARG A 311 -8.22 20.72 1.84
CA ARG A 311 -8.48 22.06 1.26
C ARG A 311 -7.33 22.56 0.38
N LEU A 312 -6.64 21.62 -0.27
CA LEU A 312 -5.54 21.89 -1.19
C LEU A 312 -5.99 21.54 -2.60
N PRO A 313 -6.54 22.50 -3.37
CA PRO A 313 -6.79 22.30 -4.79
C PRO A 313 -5.47 22.38 -5.58
N MET A 314 -5.41 21.72 -6.73
CA MET A 314 -4.29 21.86 -7.66
C MET A 314 -3.93 23.33 -7.90
N ARG A 315 -2.62 23.63 -7.89
CA ARG A 315 -2.12 24.97 -8.20
C ARG A 315 -2.45 25.36 -9.63
N PRO A 316 -2.74 26.64 -9.90
CA PRO A 316 -2.93 27.14 -11.26
C PRO A 316 -1.77 26.75 -12.16
N LEU A 317 -2.10 26.35 -13.39
CA LEU A 317 -1.10 26.02 -14.39
C LEU A 317 -0.44 27.29 -14.94
N PRO A 318 0.84 27.23 -15.31
CA PRO A 318 1.47 28.28 -16.10
C PRO A 318 0.69 28.55 -17.39
N GLU A 319 0.64 29.82 -17.80
CA GLU A 319 0.00 30.19 -19.08
C GLU A 319 0.69 29.46 -20.24
N ASN A 320 -0.13 28.94 -21.16
CA ASN A 320 0.36 28.21 -22.35
C ASN A 320 1.26 27.01 -22.03
N TRP A 321 1.11 26.38 -20.86
CA TRP A 321 1.98 25.29 -20.39
C TRP A 321 2.25 24.20 -21.44
N GLN A 322 1.27 23.86 -22.29
CA GLN A 322 1.39 22.85 -23.34
C GLN A 322 2.50 23.16 -24.36
N ASN A 323 2.84 24.44 -24.54
CA ASN A 323 3.81 24.90 -25.53
C ASN A 323 5.20 25.16 -24.90
N LEU A 324 5.37 24.98 -23.58
CA LEU A 324 6.62 25.27 -22.88
C LEU A 324 7.62 24.11 -23.03
N THR A 325 8.04 23.79 -24.25
CA THR A 325 8.88 22.61 -24.54
C THR A 325 10.32 22.98 -24.91
N ASP A 326 10.81 24.14 -24.50
CA ASP A 326 12.18 24.59 -24.81
C ASP A 326 13.22 23.76 -24.02
N GLU A 327 14.11 23.07 -24.73
CA GLU A 327 15.17 22.25 -24.12
C GLU A 327 16.19 23.09 -23.33
N ASN A 328 16.32 24.39 -23.60
CA ASN A 328 17.16 25.28 -22.78
C ASN A 328 16.57 25.48 -21.38
N GLU A 329 15.23 25.60 -21.28
CA GLU A 329 14.51 25.70 -20.01
C GLU A 329 14.68 24.41 -19.20
N LYS A 330 14.52 23.26 -19.85
CA LYS A 330 14.79 21.95 -19.26
C LYS A 330 16.21 21.85 -18.72
N GLN A 331 17.21 22.20 -19.54
CA GLN A 331 18.61 22.09 -19.13
C GLN A 331 18.93 23.05 -17.98
N PHE A 332 18.34 24.25 -17.97
CA PHE A 332 18.47 25.17 -16.85
C PHE A 332 17.92 24.57 -15.55
N ILE A 333 16.71 23.99 -15.59
CA ILE A 333 16.09 23.33 -14.43
C ILE A 333 16.99 22.18 -13.94
N LEU A 334 17.46 21.31 -14.85
CA LEU A 334 18.34 20.19 -14.50
C LEU A 334 19.66 20.63 -13.87
N ASN A 335 20.26 21.72 -14.37
CA ASN A 335 21.49 22.28 -13.81
C ASN A 335 21.24 22.86 -12.40
N ALA A 336 20.13 23.57 -12.21
CA ALA A 336 19.76 24.13 -10.91
C ALA A 336 19.48 23.04 -9.87
N LEU A 337 18.89 21.92 -10.27
CA LEU A 337 18.65 20.77 -9.40
C LEU A 337 19.96 20.06 -9.03
N SER A 338 20.89 19.92 -9.98
CA SER A 338 22.21 19.31 -9.75
C SER A 338 23.13 20.18 -8.88
N ALA A 339 23.03 21.52 -8.98
CA ALA A 339 23.83 22.43 -8.16
C ALA A 339 23.47 22.38 -6.67
N GLY A 340 22.23 21.98 -6.34
CA GLY A 340 21.76 21.82 -4.96
C GLY A 340 22.26 20.57 -4.25
N SER A 341 22.70 19.53 -4.98
CA SER A 341 23.18 18.27 -4.39
C SER A 341 24.59 18.35 -3.78
N GLU A 342 25.35 19.42 -4.01
CA GLU A 342 26.69 19.61 -3.43
C GLU A 342 26.67 20.36 -2.07
N GLY A 343 25.51 20.79 -1.57
CA GLY A 343 25.42 21.76 -0.47
C GLY A 343 24.69 21.33 0.82
N ALA A 344 24.12 20.14 0.90
CA ALA A 344 23.43 19.66 2.09
C ALA A 344 24.17 18.47 2.71
N THR A 345 25.29 18.75 3.36
CA THR A 345 25.85 17.85 4.37
C THR A 345 24.97 17.86 5.63
N PRO A 346 24.91 16.74 6.37
CA PRO A 346 23.88 16.43 7.37
C PRO A 346 23.80 17.41 8.55
#